data_AF-A0A6L9ABC5-F1
#
_entry.id   AF-A0A6L9ABC5-F1
#
_cell.length_a   1.000
_cell.length_b   1.000
_cell.length_c   1.000
_cell.angle_alpha   90.00
_cell.angle_beta   90.00
_cell.angle_gamma   90.00
#
_symmetry.space_group_name_H-M   'P 1'
#
loop_
_entity.id
_entity.type
_entity.pdbx_description
1 polymer ?
#
loop_
_entity_poly.entity_id
_entity_poly.type
_entity_poly.pdbx_seq_one_letter_code
_entity_poly.pdbx_strand_id
1 'polypeptide(L)'
;MSVWASTNYAPLIEDIEQRLDKTAELYQQQHADEARRTVQMAYFEVFENLEGPIRINISARKSYEMESAFGEIRRMIGEKKPLADVQARIDWLKAALREVEPVLDGGHRLVAEEQHNALSRDDIAVHWQESFRTIDDLLAQAVTEYQAGNYSVASQHVQQAHYQGFKNSEMEMSLRQNRSAKDAASINQQFSSLIALTAQPDHLNDVSYQVTTLLQDIEDILPGLPTTRDDQQVAAAQSADNIPAADEGNNRTDWAEVTTGINQSIQDAIARYQGGDAKNAILDIQDTYFDRFEASGMENKIGSRDSAFKTTLEAYFTRLVSLMKAGQPVERLNAEASALAQDLQKAVTMLGEGEETQWSLLLYSLMIIVREGLEALLIVAAIVAYMVKNNHQDKLPLIRQSVIVALIASVITAAIFQMLFTNSGASRELLEGITMLIAVVMLFFMSYWLLSKVEARHWKAWLEGKLSHSLSRGSLVGLWLTSFLAVYREGAETVLFY
;
A
#
# COMPACT_ATOMS: atom_id res chain seq x y z
N MET A 1 -28.70 -4.28 38.30
CA MET A 1 -27.65 -3.72 39.17
C MET A 1 -26.42 -4.59 39.03
N SER A 2 -25.49 -4.17 38.19
CA SER A 2 -24.11 -4.67 38.18
C SER A 2 -23.23 -3.42 38.31
N VAL A 3 -22.65 -3.29 39.50
CA VAL A 3 -21.83 -2.17 39.95
C VAL A 3 -20.47 -2.30 39.27
N TRP A 4 -20.20 -1.50 38.25
CA TRP A 4 -18.82 -1.25 37.83
C TRP A 4 -18.28 -0.17 38.77
N ALA A 5 -17.33 -0.53 39.63
CA ALA A 5 -16.64 0.44 40.46
C ALA A 5 -15.79 1.33 39.55
N SER A 6 -16.12 2.62 39.46
CA SER A 6 -15.21 3.64 38.94
C SER A 6 -13.97 3.64 39.81
N THR A 7 -12.85 3.17 39.27
CA THR A 7 -11.57 3.16 40.01
C THR A 7 -11.08 4.60 40.02
N ASN A 8 -11.02 5.21 41.21
CA ASN A 8 -10.60 6.61 41.38
C ASN A 8 -9.08 6.64 41.61
N TYR A 9 -8.34 7.17 40.64
CA TYR A 9 -6.88 7.23 40.60
C TYR A 9 -6.31 8.52 41.20
N ALA A 10 -7.14 9.55 41.40
CA ALA A 10 -6.73 10.81 42.04
C ALA A 10 -5.98 10.64 43.38
N PRO A 11 -6.38 9.74 44.31
CA PRO A 11 -5.64 9.55 45.58
C PRO A 11 -4.23 8.99 45.38
N LEU A 12 -4.00 8.17 44.34
CA LEU A 12 -2.68 7.63 44.02
C LEU A 12 -1.79 8.73 43.44
N ILE A 13 -2.35 9.58 42.59
CA ILE A 13 -1.65 10.73 42.01
C ILE A 13 -1.26 11.72 43.11
N GLU A 14 -2.17 12.04 44.02
CA GLU A 14 -1.89 12.92 45.17
C GLU A 14 -0.79 12.37 46.09
N ASP A 15 -0.76 11.05 46.38
CA ASP A 15 0.31 10.45 47.19
C ASP A 15 1.68 10.55 46.48
N ILE A 16 1.73 10.33 45.16
CA ILE A 16 2.96 10.51 44.38
C ILE A 16 3.43 11.96 44.45
N GLU A 17 2.52 12.93 44.24
CA GLU A 17 2.86 14.36 44.30
C GLU A 17 3.42 14.75 45.68
N GLN A 18 2.81 14.29 46.77
CA GLN A 18 3.29 14.56 48.13
C GLN A 18 4.69 13.98 48.38
N ARG A 19 4.98 12.78 47.86
CA ARG A 19 6.32 12.16 47.98
C ARG A 19 7.36 12.86 47.11
N LEU A 20 6.97 13.35 45.94
CA LEU A 20 7.85 14.16 45.09
C LEU A 20 8.16 15.52 45.73
N ASP A 21 7.17 16.18 46.33
CA ASP A 21 7.40 17.42 47.09
C ASP A 21 8.31 17.16 48.29
N LYS A 22 8.11 16.05 49.00
CA LYS A 22 8.99 15.65 50.11
C LYS A 22 10.41 15.34 49.65
N THR A 23 10.56 14.76 48.46
CA THR A 23 11.87 14.51 47.83
C THR A 23 12.62 15.82 47.61
N ALA A 24 11.96 16.84 47.06
CA ALA A 24 12.56 18.16 46.86
C ALA A 24 12.96 18.82 48.18
N GLU A 25 12.10 18.76 49.21
CA GLU A 25 12.38 19.31 50.54
C GLU A 25 13.61 18.66 51.19
N LEU A 26 13.69 17.32 51.16
CA LEU A 26 14.83 16.56 51.69
C LEU A 26 16.12 16.90 50.93
N TYR A 27 16.03 17.08 49.60
CA TYR A 27 17.18 17.47 48.80
C TYR A 27 17.66 18.89 49.13
N GLN A 28 16.73 19.83 49.35
CA GLN A 28 17.04 21.19 49.81
C GLN A 28 17.71 21.20 51.19
N GLN A 29 17.31 20.29 52.08
CA GLN A 29 17.90 20.10 53.42
C GLN A 29 19.24 19.33 53.39
N GLN A 30 19.79 19.04 52.21
CA GLN A 30 21.02 18.27 51.99
C GLN A 30 20.94 16.80 52.42
N HIS A 31 19.74 16.25 52.61
CA HIS A 31 19.51 14.83 52.92
C HIS A 31 19.32 14.01 51.64
N ALA A 32 20.36 13.97 50.78
CA ALA A 32 20.28 13.37 49.46
C ALA A 32 19.93 11.86 49.47
N ASP A 33 20.42 11.10 50.45
CA ASP A 33 20.14 9.66 50.55
C ASP A 33 18.67 9.39 50.91
N GLU A 34 18.08 10.21 51.76
CA GLU A 34 16.65 10.13 52.11
C GLU A 34 15.79 10.55 50.92
N ALA A 35 16.13 11.65 50.25
CA ALA A 35 15.45 12.10 49.03
C ALA A 35 15.42 11.00 47.95
N ARG A 36 16.55 10.31 47.71
CA ARG A 36 16.62 9.19 46.75
C ARG A 36 15.75 8.00 47.13
N ARG A 37 15.54 7.74 48.42
CA ARG A 37 14.64 6.68 48.89
C ARG A 37 13.19 7.11 48.74
N THR A 38 12.86 8.36 49.07
CA THR A 38 11.49 8.88 48.95
C THR A 38 10.97 8.84 47.52
N VAL A 39 11.75 9.27 46.52
CA VAL A 39 11.34 9.17 45.09
C VAL A 39 11.25 7.72 44.63
N GLN A 40 12.10 6.84 45.15
CA GLN A 40 12.05 5.40 44.84
C GLN A 40 10.78 4.76 45.40
N MET A 41 10.34 5.14 46.60
CA MET A 41 9.09 4.67 47.20
C MET A 41 7.87 5.21 46.45
N ALA A 42 7.91 6.48 45.98
CA ALA A 42 6.85 7.03 45.15
C ALA A 42 6.61 6.18 43.88
N TYR A 43 7.69 5.63 43.31
CA TYR A 43 7.60 4.71 42.19
C TYR A 43 7.03 3.34 42.58
N PHE A 44 7.73 2.58 43.44
CA PHE A 44 7.40 1.18 43.73
C PHE A 44 6.14 0.98 44.57
N GLU A 45 5.77 1.95 45.42
CA GLU A 45 4.60 1.78 46.31
C GLU A 45 3.31 2.32 45.69
N VAL A 46 3.41 3.25 44.74
CA VAL A 46 2.25 4.01 44.26
C VAL A 46 2.16 4.01 42.74
N PHE A 47 3.19 4.51 42.04
CA PHE A 47 3.15 4.66 40.57
C PHE A 47 3.04 3.33 39.81
N GLU A 48 3.58 2.23 40.33
CA GLU A 48 3.44 0.89 39.72
C GLU A 48 1.94 0.51 39.53
N ASN A 49 1.06 0.97 40.41
CA ASN A 49 -0.39 0.75 40.29
C ASN A 49 -1.06 1.63 39.21
N LEU A 50 -0.38 2.69 38.76
CA LEU A 50 -0.82 3.58 37.68
C LEU A 50 -0.18 3.21 36.34
N GLU A 51 0.95 2.51 36.32
CA GLU A 51 1.66 2.12 35.10
C GLU A 51 0.76 1.33 34.15
N GLY A 52 0.06 0.30 34.66
CA GLY A 52 -0.90 -0.47 33.88
C GLY A 52 -2.02 0.41 33.30
N PRO A 53 -2.79 1.13 34.13
CA PRO A 53 -3.82 2.04 33.67
C PRO A 53 -3.34 3.13 32.70
N ILE A 54 -2.17 3.73 32.90
CA ILE A 54 -1.60 4.75 31.98
C ILE A 54 -1.20 4.09 30.65
N ARG A 55 -0.56 2.92 30.71
CA ARG A 55 -0.21 2.13 29.52
C ARG A 55 -1.44 1.72 28.73
N ILE A 56 -2.55 1.43 29.40
CA ILE A 56 -3.80 0.96 28.77
C ILE A 56 -4.65 2.12 28.24
N ASN A 57 -4.80 3.20 29.01
CA ASN A 57 -5.73 4.29 28.68
C ASN A 57 -5.08 5.46 27.93
N ILE A 58 -3.74 5.55 27.88
CA ILE A 58 -3.02 6.68 27.28
C ILE A 58 -1.97 6.20 26.27
N SER A 59 -0.80 5.72 26.72
CA SER A 59 0.18 5.06 25.85
C SER A 59 1.26 4.36 26.67
N ALA A 60 1.82 3.27 26.12
CA ALA A 60 3.03 2.66 26.66
C ALA A 60 4.21 3.64 26.70
N ARG A 61 4.30 4.55 25.72
CA ARG A 61 5.29 5.62 25.68
C ARG A 61 5.13 6.60 26.86
N LYS A 62 3.91 7.11 27.10
CA LYS A 62 3.65 8.02 28.24
C LYS A 62 3.93 7.35 29.58
N SER A 63 3.55 6.08 29.73
CA SER A 63 3.87 5.27 30.92
C SER A 63 5.38 5.17 31.14
N TYR A 64 6.15 4.88 30.08
CA TYR A 64 7.61 4.79 30.12
C TYR A 64 8.28 6.15 30.39
N GLU A 65 7.81 7.23 29.78
CA GLU A 65 8.34 8.58 30.02
C GLU A 65 8.18 9.00 31.48
N MET A 66 7.04 8.68 32.08
CA MET A 66 6.74 8.94 33.50
C MET A 66 7.54 8.02 34.42
N GLU A 67 7.67 6.72 34.10
CA GLU A 67 8.55 5.77 34.80
C GLU A 67 10.01 6.25 34.79
N SER A 68 10.55 6.63 33.62
CA SER A 68 11.91 7.11 33.46
C SER A 68 12.18 8.36 34.30
N ALA A 69 11.20 9.25 34.44
CA ALA A 69 11.33 10.46 35.24
C ALA A 69 11.69 10.18 36.71
N PHE A 70 11.14 9.13 37.34
CA PHE A 70 11.53 8.75 38.71
C PHE A 70 13.00 8.35 38.80
N GLY A 71 13.47 7.56 37.81
CA GLY A 71 14.87 7.16 37.69
C GLY A 71 15.81 8.35 37.46
N GLU A 72 15.39 9.29 36.60
CA GLU A 72 16.14 10.50 36.29
C GLU A 72 16.25 11.43 37.50
N ILE A 73 15.17 11.69 38.23
CA ILE A 73 15.18 12.49 39.46
C ILE A 73 16.16 11.87 40.48
N ARG A 74 16.07 10.54 40.69
CA ARG A 74 16.96 9.82 41.60
C ARG A 74 18.43 9.89 41.18
N ARG A 75 18.71 9.86 39.87
CA ARG A 75 20.06 10.01 39.32
C ARG A 75 20.58 11.43 39.50
N MET A 76 19.78 12.45 39.19
CA MET A 76 20.14 13.87 39.34
C MET A 76 20.48 14.23 40.79
N ILE A 77 19.74 13.68 41.77
CA ILE A 77 20.05 13.83 43.20
C ILE A 77 21.40 13.16 43.54
N GLY A 78 21.65 11.95 43.02
CA GLY A 78 22.93 11.24 43.23
C GLY A 78 24.14 11.96 42.62
N GLU A 79 23.93 12.62 41.48
CA GLU A 79 24.92 13.46 40.79
C GLU A 79 25.07 14.87 41.41
N LYS A 80 24.30 15.19 42.46
CA LYS A 80 24.28 16.50 43.13
C LYS A 80 23.99 17.66 42.18
N LYS A 81 23.07 17.46 41.22
CA LYS A 81 22.61 18.50 40.29
C LYS A 81 21.95 19.68 41.05
N PRO A 82 21.96 20.91 40.50
CA PRO A 82 21.27 22.04 41.11
C PRO A 82 19.82 21.72 41.50
N LEU A 83 19.38 22.25 42.66
CA LEU A 83 18.00 22.05 43.16
C LEU A 83 16.96 22.47 42.12
N ALA A 84 17.21 23.54 41.37
CA ALA A 84 16.32 24.02 40.30
C ALA A 84 16.10 22.97 39.21
N ASP A 85 17.13 22.23 38.81
CA ASP A 85 17.02 21.21 37.76
C ASP A 85 16.23 19.99 38.25
N VAL A 86 16.47 19.58 39.51
CA VAL A 86 15.73 18.49 40.16
C VAL A 86 14.26 18.87 40.33
N GLN A 87 13.99 20.11 40.77
CA GLN A 87 12.64 20.63 40.93
C GLN A 87 11.91 20.70 39.58
N ALA A 88 12.56 21.20 38.53
CA ALA A 88 11.95 21.26 37.19
C ALA A 88 11.51 19.88 36.68
N ARG A 89 12.29 18.83 36.95
CA ARG A 89 11.90 17.47 36.56
C ARG A 89 10.79 16.89 37.44
N ILE A 90 10.79 17.21 38.73
CA ILE A 90 9.67 16.89 39.63
C ILE A 90 8.39 17.57 39.15
N ASP A 91 8.43 18.86 38.86
CA ASP A 91 7.27 19.64 38.42
C ASP A 91 6.72 19.11 37.09
N TRP A 92 7.60 18.74 36.15
CA TRP A 92 7.20 18.07 34.91
C TRP A 92 6.46 16.76 35.19
N LEU A 93 6.96 15.93 36.10
CA LEU A 93 6.33 14.64 36.43
C LEU A 93 4.96 14.85 37.11
N LYS A 94 4.84 15.84 37.99
CA LYS A 94 3.55 16.21 38.60
C LYS A 94 2.55 16.70 37.55
N ALA A 95 2.99 17.57 36.63
CA ALA A 95 2.15 18.03 35.53
C ALA A 95 1.69 16.87 34.62
N ALA A 96 2.60 15.94 34.30
CA ALA A 96 2.27 14.74 33.54
C ALA A 96 1.25 13.85 34.29
N LEU A 97 1.37 13.69 35.61
CA LEU A 97 0.40 12.94 36.42
C LEU A 97 -0.99 13.59 36.39
N ARG A 98 -1.08 14.92 36.46
CA ARG A 98 -2.35 15.65 36.36
C ARG A 98 -2.94 15.68 34.96
N GLU A 99 -2.12 15.55 33.92
CA GLU A 99 -2.56 15.42 32.53
C GLU A 99 -3.23 14.07 32.30
N VAL A 100 -2.72 13.00 32.93
CA VAL A 100 -3.27 11.64 32.76
C VAL A 100 -4.50 11.38 33.64
N GLU A 101 -4.62 12.06 34.78
CA GLU A 101 -5.72 11.90 35.76
C GLU A 101 -7.14 11.90 35.13
N PRO A 102 -7.54 12.87 34.30
CA PRO A 102 -8.90 12.93 33.78
C PRO A 102 -9.21 11.79 32.80
N VAL A 103 -8.19 11.27 32.13
CA VAL A 103 -8.31 10.14 31.19
C VAL A 103 -8.43 8.83 31.97
N LEU A 104 -7.73 8.70 33.09
CA LEU A 104 -7.78 7.53 33.97
C LEU A 104 -9.10 7.45 34.76
N ASP A 105 -9.61 8.57 35.26
CA ASP A 105 -10.85 8.62 36.06
C ASP A 105 -12.13 8.72 35.20
N GLY A 106 -11.99 9.20 33.96
CA GLY A 106 -13.10 9.68 33.15
C GLY A 106 -13.79 8.66 32.25
N GLY A 107 -13.25 7.44 32.08
CA GLY A 107 -13.88 6.35 31.31
C GLY A 107 -14.66 6.82 30.08
N HIS A 108 -13.94 7.15 29.01
CA HIS A 108 -14.39 7.84 27.78
C HIS A 108 -14.84 9.30 27.96
N ARG A 109 -13.98 10.21 27.47
CA ARG A 109 -14.47 11.40 26.76
C ARG A 109 -13.90 11.37 25.34
N LEU A 110 -14.77 10.99 24.39
CA LEU A 110 -14.63 11.34 22.99
C LEU A 110 -14.61 12.87 22.91
N VAL A 111 -13.43 13.44 22.74
CA VAL A 111 -13.25 14.79 22.19
C VAL A 111 -12.22 14.64 21.09
N ALA A 112 -12.69 14.21 19.92
CA ALA A 112 -11.96 14.20 18.66
C ALA A 112 -11.78 15.63 18.08
N GLU A 113 -11.62 16.64 18.94
CA GLU A 113 -11.38 18.03 18.56
C GLU A 113 -10.23 18.52 19.44
N GLU A 114 -9.04 18.72 18.86
CA GLU A 114 -7.80 19.27 19.45
C GLU A 114 -6.71 18.28 19.92
N GLN A 115 -6.50 17.12 19.28
CA GLN A 115 -5.32 16.28 19.60
C GLN A 115 -4.32 16.00 18.48
N HIS A 116 -4.67 16.22 17.21
CA HIS A 116 -3.74 16.03 16.09
C HIS A 116 -3.41 17.36 15.42
N ASN A 117 -2.17 17.83 15.59
CA ASN A 117 -1.69 19.07 14.97
C ASN A 117 -1.33 18.89 13.48
N ALA A 118 -1.35 17.66 12.97
CA ALA A 118 -1.16 17.32 11.58
C ALA A 118 -2.00 18.18 10.62
N LEU A 119 -3.24 18.51 11.00
CA LEU A 119 -4.20 19.25 10.18
C LEU A 119 -3.94 20.76 10.09
N SER A 120 -3.08 21.31 10.96
CA SER A 120 -2.77 22.74 11.03
C SER A 120 -1.29 23.05 10.79
N ARG A 121 -0.51 22.03 10.41
CA ARG A 121 0.95 22.08 10.26
C ARG A 121 1.36 22.38 8.82
N ASP A 122 2.10 23.47 8.64
CA ASP A 122 2.59 23.95 7.34
C ASP A 122 3.68 23.04 6.74
N ASP A 123 4.33 22.20 7.55
CA ASP A 123 5.38 21.26 7.13
C ASP A 123 4.83 19.92 6.60
N ILE A 124 3.50 19.77 6.56
CA ILE A 124 2.81 18.60 6.01
C ILE A 124 2.09 19.01 4.73
N ALA A 125 2.30 18.28 3.64
CA ALA A 125 1.61 18.55 2.38
C ALA A 125 0.08 18.45 2.56
N VAL A 126 -0.67 19.38 1.97
CA VAL A 126 -2.14 19.44 2.07
C VAL A 126 -2.79 18.09 1.70
N HIS A 127 -2.25 17.42 0.68
CA HIS A 127 -2.68 16.08 0.29
C HIS A 127 -2.56 15.05 1.43
N TRP A 128 -1.49 15.11 2.23
CA TRP A 128 -1.32 14.26 3.41
C TRP A 128 -2.22 14.66 4.57
N GLN A 129 -2.53 15.95 4.73
CA GLN A 129 -3.51 16.41 5.70
C GLN A 129 -4.92 15.87 5.38
N GLU A 130 -5.32 15.87 4.10
CA GLU A 130 -6.61 15.31 3.65
C GLU A 130 -6.67 13.79 3.82
N SER A 131 -5.56 13.10 3.49
CA SER A 131 -5.44 11.66 3.69
C SER A 131 -5.51 11.30 5.17
N PHE A 132 -4.79 12.02 6.03
CA PHE A 132 -4.81 11.85 7.49
C PHE A 132 -6.21 12.11 8.07
N ARG A 133 -6.89 13.17 7.64
CA ARG A 133 -8.29 13.45 8.03
C ARG A 133 -9.22 12.28 7.70
N THR A 134 -9.05 11.68 6.53
CA THR A 134 -9.84 10.52 6.11
C THR A 134 -9.61 9.32 7.04
N ILE A 135 -8.36 9.07 7.44
CA ILE A 135 -8.02 8.01 8.40
C ILE A 135 -8.67 8.31 9.77
N ASP A 136 -8.49 9.53 10.28
CA ASP A 136 -9.01 9.98 11.57
C ASP A 136 -10.55 9.83 11.66
N ASP A 137 -11.27 10.37 10.68
CA ASP A 137 -12.74 10.30 10.62
C ASP A 137 -13.24 8.84 10.59
N LEU A 138 -12.60 7.97 9.80
CA LEU A 138 -12.99 6.57 9.68
C LEU A 138 -12.65 5.77 10.93
N LEU A 139 -11.52 6.03 11.58
CA LEU A 139 -11.18 5.36 12.84
C LEU A 139 -12.08 5.82 13.99
N ALA A 140 -12.48 7.10 14.03
CA ALA A 140 -13.47 7.61 14.97
C ALA A 140 -14.85 6.95 14.78
N GLN A 141 -15.28 6.77 13.52
CA GLN A 141 -16.48 5.99 13.19
C GLN A 141 -16.35 4.53 13.60
N ALA A 142 -15.19 3.91 13.40
CA ALA A 142 -14.93 2.53 13.82
C ALA A 142 -15.12 2.34 15.33
N VAL A 143 -14.57 3.26 16.14
CA VAL A 143 -14.75 3.25 17.61
C VAL A 143 -16.22 3.42 17.98
N THR A 144 -16.92 4.34 17.34
CA THR A 144 -18.34 4.62 17.59
C THR A 144 -19.22 3.39 17.30
N GLU A 145 -19.01 2.74 16.15
CA GLU A 145 -19.73 1.52 15.77
C GLU A 145 -19.38 0.34 16.68
N TYR A 146 -18.12 0.26 17.11
CA TYR A 146 -17.68 -0.76 18.06
C TYR A 146 -18.39 -0.61 19.42
N GLN A 147 -18.52 0.62 19.93
CA GLN A 147 -19.26 0.93 21.16
C GLN A 147 -20.75 0.59 21.04
N ALA A 148 -21.33 0.75 19.84
CA ALA A 148 -22.71 0.37 19.55
C ALA A 148 -22.91 -1.16 19.44
N GLY A 149 -21.84 -1.96 19.52
CA GLY A 149 -21.86 -3.41 19.34
C GLY A 149 -21.87 -3.86 17.88
N ASN A 150 -21.66 -2.94 16.93
CA ASN A 150 -21.64 -3.21 15.50
C ASN A 150 -20.22 -3.58 15.01
N TYR A 151 -19.65 -4.66 15.57
CA TYR A 151 -18.24 -5.06 15.35
C TYR A 151 -17.86 -5.26 13.88
N SER A 152 -18.77 -5.77 13.04
CA SER A 152 -18.51 -5.93 11.60
C SER A 152 -18.39 -4.58 10.89
N VAL A 153 -19.20 -3.60 11.27
CA VAL A 153 -19.19 -2.25 10.69
C VAL A 153 -17.95 -1.49 11.19
N ALA A 154 -17.60 -1.65 12.47
CA ALA A 154 -16.37 -1.12 13.03
C ALA A 154 -15.13 -1.61 12.26
N SER A 155 -15.03 -2.93 12.04
CA SER A 155 -13.94 -3.53 11.25
C SER A 155 -13.91 -3.03 9.80
N GLN A 156 -15.08 -2.82 9.18
CA GLN A 156 -15.17 -2.21 7.85
C GLN A 156 -14.65 -0.78 7.80
N HIS A 157 -14.93 0.05 8.81
CA HIS A 157 -14.39 1.41 8.89
C HIS A 157 -12.86 1.43 9.03
N VAL A 158 -12.28 0.51 9.83
CA VAL A 158 -10.81 0.36 9.90
C VAL A 158 -10.22 -0.07 8.56
N GLN A 159 -10.87 -1.00 7.86
CA GLN A 159 -10.46 -1.39 6.50
C GLN A 159 -10.51 -0.20 5.55
N GLN A 160 -11.57 0.61 5.59
CA GLN A 160 -11.67 1.81 4.76
C GLN A 160 -10.56 2.81 5.09
N ALA A 161 -10.25 3.03 6.37
CA ALA A 161 -9.15 3.89 6.79
C ALA A 161 -7.81 3.40 6.22
N HIS A 162 -7.55 2.10 6.31
CA HIS A 162 -6.34 1.46 5.78
C HIS A 162 -6.22 1.67 4.27
N TYR A 163 -7.25 1.30 3.51
CA TYR A 163 -7.17 1.35 2.05
C TYR A 163 -7.33 2.76 1.48
N GLN A 164 -8.31 3.55 1.93
CA GLN A 164 -8.58 4.88 1.34
C GLN A 164 -7.58 5.93 1.83
N GLY A 165 -7.28 5.93 3.13
CA GLY A 165 -6.46 6.97 3.73
C GLY A 165 -4.96 6.69 3.68
N PHE A 166 -4.52 5.43 3.67
CA PHE A 166 -3.09 5.07 3.72
C PHE A 166 -2.56 4.40 2.44
N LYS A 167 -3.24 3.37 1.91
CA LYS A 167 -2.73 2.64 0.72
C LYS A 167 -3.01 3.37 -0.60
N ASN A 168 -4.28 3.66 -0.87
CA ASN A 168 -4.75 4.26 -2.12
C ASN A 168 -4.49 5.77 -2.20
N SER A 169 -4.15 6.40 -1.08
CA SER A 169 -3.67 7.79 -1.05
C SER A 169 -2.22 7.90 -1.51
N GLU A 170 -1.52 6.81 -1.83
CA GLU A 170 -0.08 6.78 -2.11
C GLU A 170 0.81 7.14 -0.91
N MET A 171 0.23 7.31 0.30
CA MET A 171 0.99 7.62 1.52
C MET A 171 1.94 6.47 1.87
N GLU A 172 1.46 5.23 1.76
CA GLU A 172 2.31 4.04 1.92
C GLU A 172 3.49 4.05 0.94
N MET A 173 3.24 4.38 -0.32
CA MET A 173 4.28 4.39 -1.36
C MET A 173 5.31 5.49 -1.08
N SER A 174 4.86 6.71 -0.78
CA SER A 174 5.75 7.82 -0.43
C SER A 174 6.58 7.50 0.81
N LEU A 175 5.95 6.92 1.84
CA LEU A 175 6.60 6.52 3.08
C LEU A 175 7.70 5.48 2.83
N ARG A 176 7.42 4.46 2.02
CA ARG A 176 8.38 3.43 1.62
C ARG A 176 9.59 4.02 0.88
N GLN A 177 9.34 4.96 -0.04
CA GLN A 177 10.38 5.53 -0.91
C GLN A 177 11.22 6.62 -0.22
N ASN A 178 10.62 7.43 0.65
CA ASN A 178 11.21 8.69 1.14
C ASN A 178 11.53 8.70 2.64
N ARG A 179 11.15 7.64 3.36
CA ARG A 179 11.45 7.50 4.79
C ARG A 179 12.00 6.12 5.11
N SER A 180 11.15 5.09 5.05
CA SER A 180 11.48 3.76 5.55
C SER A 180 10.40 2.75 5.15
N ALA A 181 10.81 1.67 4.48
CA ALA A 181 9.94 0.53 4.23
C ALA A 181 9.47 -0.14 5.53
N LYS A 182 10.30 -0.09 6.59
CA LYS A 182 9.98 -0.61 7.92
C LYS A 182 8.86 0.19 8.59
N ASP A 183 8.86 1.51 8.44
CA ASP A 183 7.82 2.36 9.04
C ASP A 183 6.48 2.12 8.34
N ALA A 184 6.49 2.00 7.00
CA ALA A 184 5.30 1.63 6.23
C ALA A 184 4.76 0.23 6.59
N ALA A 185 5.66 -0.75 6.80
CA ALA A 185 5.28 -2.09 7.25
C ALA A 185 4.66 -2.05 8.67
N SER A 186 5.21 -1.23 9.57
CA SER A 186 4.68 -1.05 10.92
C SER A 186 3.26 -0.50 10.90
N ILE A 187 2.99 0.55 10.12
CA ILE A 187 1.64 1.11 9.96
C ILE A 187 0.67 0.06 9.37
N ASN A 188 1.08 -0.70 8.35
CA ASN A 188 0.28 -1.80 7.81
C ASN A 188 -0.06 -2.89 8.85
N GLN A 189 0.89 -3.23 9.70
CA GLN A 189 0.69 -4.21 10.78
C GLN A 189 -0.31 -3.68 11.82
N GLN A 190 -0.23 -2.40 12.16
CA GLN A 190 -1.16 -1.76 13.08
C GLN A 190 -2.59 -1.76 12.54
N PHE A 191 -2.79 -1.40 11.27
CA PHE A 191 -4.10 -1.53 10.62
C PHE A 191 -4.62 -2.97 10.63
N SER A 192 -3.78 -3.95 10.28
CA SER A 192 -4.17 -5.36 10.24
C SER A 192 -4.57 -5.89 11.62
N SER A 193 -3.80 -5.53 12.66
CA SER A 193 -4.13 -5.82 14.06
C SER A 193 -5.47 -5.21 14.46
N LEU A 194 -5.68 -3.94 14.12
CA LEU A 194 -6.88 -3.20 14.48
C LEU A 194 -8.14 -3.75 13.77
N ILE A 195 -8.02 -4.20 12.52
CA ILE A 195 -9.10 -4.89 11.78
C ILE A 195 -9.51 -6.18 12.49
N ALA A 196 -8.54 -6.99 12.90
CA ALA A 196 -8.79 -8.25 13.61
C ALA A 196 -9.37 -8.04 15.00
N LEU A 197 -8.94 -6.98 15.68
CA LEU A 197 -9.38 -6.62 17.02
C LEU A 197 -10.81 -6.07 17.02
N THR A 198 -11.14 -5.20 16.07
CA THR A 198 -12.49 -4.62 15.93
C THR A 198 -13.57 -5.63 15.54
N ALA A 199 -13.18 -6.79 15.02
CA ALA A 199 -14.11 -7.89 14.71
C ALA A 199 -14.51 -8.73 15.94
N GLN A 200 -13.82 -8.58 17.07
CA GLN A 200 -14.08 -9.34 18.31
C GLN A 200 -14.81 -8.47 19.33
N PRO A 201 -15.77 -9.02 20.11
CA PRO A 201 -16.44 -8.28 21.18
C PRO A 201 -15.52 -8.05 22.40
N ASP A 202 -15.90 -7.14 23.30
CA ASP A 202 -15.27 -6.91 24.61
C ASP A 202 -13.81 -6.40 24.62
N HIS A 203 -13.34 -5.79 23.53
CA HIS A 203 -11.99 -5.21 23.35
C HIS A 203 -11.99 -3.68 23.13
N LEU A 204 -13.01 -2.96 23.63
CA LEU A 204 -13.18 -1.52 23.36
C LEU A 204 -11.95 -0.66 23.72
N ASN A 205 -11.30 -0.98 24.84
CA ASN A 205 -10.11 -0.26 25.30
C ASN A 205 -8.92 -0.52 24.37
N ASP A 206 -8.73 -1.77 23.94
CA ASP A 206 -7.65 -2.16 23.03
C ASP A 206 -7.84 -1.52 21.65
N VAL A 207 -9.08 -1.45 21.17
CA VAL A 207 -9.45 -0.78 19.90
C VAL A 207 -9.14 0.71 19.99
N SER A 208 -9.58 1.38 21.06
CA SER A 208 -9.36 2.82 21.26
C SER A 208 -7.87 3.16 21.38
N TYR A 209 -7.11 2.31 22.08
CA TYR A 209 -5.65 2.42 22.21
C TYR A 209 -4.92 2.28 20.88
N GLN A 210 -5.26 1.24 20.10
CA GLN A 210 -4.62 0.99 18.80
C GLN A 210 -4.95 2.08 17.78
N VAL A 211 -6.18 2.61 17.79
CA VAL A 211 -6.56 3.79 16.98
C VAL A 211 -5.68 4.99 17.31
N THR A 212 -5.55 5.32 18.59
CA THR A 212 -4.77 6.49 19.04
C THR A 212 -3.29 6.35 18.67
N THR A 213 -2.72 5.16 18.89
CA THR A 213 -1.31 4.87 18.54
C THR A 213 -1.08 4.99 17.03
N LEU A 214 -1.99 4.44 16.23
CA LEU A 214 -1.90 4.48 14.77
C LEU A 214 -1.96 5.90 14.22
N LEU A 215 -2.86 6.74 14.75
CA LEU A 215 -2.95 8.14 14.34
C LEU A 215 -1.68 8.92 14.69
N GLN A 216 -1.15 8.71 15.90
CA GLN A 216 0.10 9.32 16.34
C GLN A 216 1.28 8.92 15.46
N ASP A 217 1.43 7.62 15.18
CA ASP A 217 2.55 7.10 14.39
C ASP A 217 2.49 7.59 12.94
N ILE A 218 1.29 7.73 12.37
CA ILE A 218 1.14 8.33 11.04
C ILE A 218 1.52 9.80 11.09
N GLU A 219 0.97 10.57 12.04
CA GLU A 219 1.21 12.00 12.22
C GLU A 219 2.70 12.34 12.37
N ASP A 220 3.47 11.52 13.09
CA ASP A 220 4.90 11.73 13.31
C ASP A 220 5.73 11.60 12.01
N ILE A 221 5.22 10.89 10.99
CA ILE A 221 5.97 10.63 9.76
C ILE A 221 5.60 11.58 8.61
N LEU A 222 4.43 12.22 8.67
CA LEU A 222 3.97 13.14 7.64
C LEU A 222 4.86 14.38 7.39
N PRO A 223 5.54 14.97 8.41
CA PRO A 223 6.37 16.16 8.19
C PRO A 223 7.43 15.96 7.11
N GLY A 224 7.39 16.83 6.09
CA GLY A 224 8.31 16.83 4.96
C GLY A 224 8.23 15.60 4.06
N LEU A 225 7.17 14.80 4.13
CA LEU A 225 6.96 13.64 3.26
C LEU A 225 6.54 14.13 1.86
N PRO A 226 7.29 13.86 0.79
CA PRO A 226 6.95 14.34 -0.55
C PRO A 226 5.72 13.61 -1.10
N THR A 227 4.92 14.26 -1.93
CA THR A 227 3.82 13.61 -2.66
C THR A 227 4.39 12.84 -3.85
N THR A 228 3.81 11.69 -4.21
CA THR A 228 4.27 10.84 -5.34
C THR A 228 3.95 11.44 -6.72
N ARG A 229 3.44 12.67 -6.78
CA ARG A 229 3.19 13.46 -7.98
C ARG A 229 3.71 14.89 -7.74
N ASP A 230 4.56 15.39 -8.64
CA ASP A 230 5.18 16.72 -8.56
C ASP A 230 4.18 17.90 -8.76
N ASP A 231 2.90 17.66 -9.03
CA ASP A 231 1.95 18.68 -9.51
C ASP A 231 0.86 19.13 -8.52
N GLN A 232 1.01 18.90 -7.21
CA GLN A 232 0.15 19.56 -6.21
C GLN A 232 0.97 20.24 -5.12
N GLN A 233 1.69 21.29 -5.50
CA GLN A 233 2.03 22.39 -4.59
C GLN A 233 1.23 23.63 -4.98
N VAL A 234 0.31 24.04 -4.10
CA VAL A 234 -0.04 25.46 -4.02
C VAL A 234 1.09 26.15 -3.26
N ALA A 235 2.10 26.55 -4.04
CA ALA A 235 3.10 27.60 -3.81
C ALA A 235 3.69 27.83 -2.40
N ALA A 236 4.99 27.51 -2.22
CA ALA A 236 6.00 28.48 -1.80
C ALA A 236 7.46 27.98 -2.01
N ALA A 237 8.05 28.44 -3.12
CA ALA A 237 9.46 28.80 -3.34
C ALA A 237 10.63 27.89 -2.88
N GLN A 238 11.15 27.14 -3.86
CA GLN A 238 12.56 27.10 -4.33
C GLN A 238 13.69 26.83 -3.34
N SER A 239 14.35 25.68 -3.54
CA SER A 239 15.80 25.60 -3.79
C SER A 239 16.11 24.30 -4.52
N ALA A 240 16.72 24.44 -5.71
CA ALA A 240 17.15 23.34 -6.56
C ALA A 240 18.43 22.70 -6.00
N ASP A 241 18.53 21.37 -6.08
CA ASP A 241 19.78 20.72 -6.48
C ASP A 241 19.51 19.29 -7.01
N ASN A 242 20.13 19.02 -8.16
CA ASN A 242 20.07 17.78 -8.94
C ASN A 242 20.51 16.53 -8.15
N ILE A 243 19.87 15.38 -8.39
CA ILE A 243 20.46 14.03 -8.46
C ILE A 243 19.48 13.13 -9.29
N PRO A 244 19.98 12.18 -10.10
CA PRO A 244 19.27 11.69 -11.29
C PRO A 244 18.27 10.57 -11.02
N ALA A 245 17.18 10.56 -11.80
CA ALA A 245 16.15 9.54 -11.81
C ALA A 245 16.73 8.16 -12.20
N ALA A 246 16.47 7.16 -11.38
CA ALA A 246 16.75 5.77 -11.71
C ALA A 246 15.67 5.24 -12.67
N ASP A 247 16.18 4.66 -13.73
CA ASP A 247 15.54 4.06 -14.89
C ASP A 247 14.61 2.88 -14.50
N GLU A 248 13.30 3.07 -14.46
CA GLU A 248 12.33 1.95 -14.33
C GLU A 248 11.99 1.38 -15.70
N GLY A 249 12.93 0.60 -16.24
CA GLY A 249 12.68 -0.33 -17.32
C GLY A 249 12.10 -1.64 -16.78
N ASN A 250 10.80 -1.87 -17.03
CA ASN A 250 10.18 -3.17 -17.31
C ASN A 250 10.87 -4.45 -16.74
N ASN A 251 11.00 -4.59 -15.42
CA ASN A 251 11.57 -5.79 -14.79
C ASN A 251 10.47 -6.71 -14.25
N ARG A 252 10.22 -7.80 -14.97
CA ARG A 252 9.43 -8.94 -14.51
C ARG A 252 10.24 -9.63 -13.40
N THR A 253 9.81 -9.51 -12.14
CA THR A 253 10.53 -10.05 -10.97
C THR A 253 10.81 -11.54 -11.12
N ASP A 254 12.10 -11.91 -11.22
CA ASP A 254 12.54 -13.31 -11.25
C ASP A 254 12.51 -13.87 -9.82
N TRP A 255 11.50 -14.68 -9.52
CA TRP A 255 11.34 -15.29 -8.20
C TRP A 255 12.50 -16.22 -7.82
N ALA A 256 13.18 -16.83 -8.80
CA ALA A 256 14.36 -17.67 -8.57
C ALA A 256 15.57 -16.82 -8.16
N GLU A 257 15.72 -15.64 -8.75
CA GLU A 257 16.74 -14.66 -8.35
C GLU A 257 16.48 -14.15 -6.93
N VAL A 258 15.23 -13.81 -6.61
CA VAL A 258 14.82 -13.39 -5.25
C VAL A 258 15.14 -14.46 -4.21
N THR A 259 14.76 -15.72 -4.45
CA THR A 259 15.07 -16.84 -3.55
C THR A 259 16.57 -17.08 -3.41
N THR A 260 17.33 -16.95 -4.49
CA THR A 260 18.80 -17.06 -4.45
C THR A 260 19.40 -15.96 -3.58
N GLY A 261 18.94 -14.71 -3.72
CA GLY A 261 19.38 -13.58 -2.90
C GLY A 261 19.02 -13.72 -1.42
N ILE A 262 17.84 -14.26 -1.11
CA ILE A 262 17.44 -14.59 0.26
C ILE A 262 18.39 -15.65 0.83
N ASN A 263 18.58 -16.77 0.13
CA ASN A 263 19.46 -17.85 0.60
C ASN A 263 20.89 -17.37 0.85
N GLN A 264 21.44 -16.52 -0.04
CA GLN A 264 22.76 -15.93 0.16
C GLN A 264 22.82 -15.05 1.41
N SER A 265 21.84 -14.15 1.60
CA SER A 265 21.82 -13.23 2.74
C SER A 265 21.68 -13.96 4.08
N ILE A 266 20.88 -15.04 4.12
CA ILE A 266 20.79 -15.92 5.29
C ILE A 266 22.12 -16.62 5.58
N GLN A 267 22.83 -17.10 4.55
CA GLN A 267 24.15 -17.72 4.74
C GLN A 267 25.21 -16.72 5.21
N ASP A 268 25.18 -15.48 4.71
CA ASP A 268 26.08 -14.41 5.15
C ASP A 268 25.83 -14.04 6.62
N ALA A 269 24.56 -13.97 7.04
CA ALA A 269 24.18 -13.76 8.43
C ALA A 269 24.67 -14.91 9.33
N ILE A 270 24.54 -16.17 8.88
CA ILE A 270 25.05 -17.34 9.61
C ILE A 270 26.59 -17.30 9.73
N ALA A 271 27.29 -16.89 8.68
CA ALA A 271 28.74 -16.74 8.70
C ALA A 271 29.18 -15.61 9.66
N ARG A 272 28.43 -14.50 9.71
CA ARG A 272 28.67 -13.41 10.67
C ARG A 272 28.41 -13.85 12.11
N TYR A 273 27.39 -14.68 12.33
CA TYR A 273 27.12 -15.33 13.62
C TYR A 273 28.27 -16.26 14.05
N GLN A 274 28.82 -17.07 13.12
CA GLN A 274 30.02 -17.88 13.38
C GLN A 274 31.24 -17.03 13.76
N GLY A 275 31.34 -15.83 13.19
CA GLY A 275 32.38 -14.83 13.52
C GLY A 275 32.24 -14.19 14.90
N GLY A 276 31.19 -14.53 15.67
CA GLY A 276 30.94 -14.02 17.02
C GLY A 276 30.08 -12.76 17.07
N ASP A 277 29.59 -12.27 15.94
CA ASP A 277 28.75 -11.07 15.86
C ASP A 277 27.27 -11.43 15.74
N ALA A 278 26.72 -11.98 16.83
CA ALA A 278 25.34 -12.46 16.85
C ALA A 278 24.31 -11.33 16.73
N LYS A 279 24.63 -10.10 17.15
CA LYS A 279 23.69 -8.98 17.12
C LYS A 279 23.45 -8.50 15.69
N ASN A 280 24.52 -8.30 14.91
CA ASN A 280 24.38 -7.89 13.53
C ASN A 280 23.86 -9.03 12.66
N ALA A 281 24.23 -10.28 12.94
CA ALA A 281 23.64 -11.44 12.27
C ALA A 281 22.11 -11.53 12.44
N ILE A 282 21.57 -11.22 13.62
CA ILE A 282 20.12 -11.18 13.85
C ILE A 282 19.47 -10.08 13.00
N LEU A 283 20.09 -8.90 12.92
CA LEU A 283 19.62 -7.81 12.07
C LEU A 283 19.63 -8.22 10.60
N ASP A 284 20.71 -8.84 10.12
CA ASP A 284 20.81 -9.31 8.73
C ASP A 284 19.69 -10.30 8.36
N ILE A 285 19.26 -11.18 9.28
CA ILE A 285 18.12 -12.09 9.05
C ILE A 285 16.80 -11.32 8.94
N GLN A 286 16.61 -10.29 9.77
CA GLN A 286 15.42 -9.43 9.74
C GLN A 286 15.40 -8.60 8.46
N ASP A 287 16.52 -7.99 8.09
CA ASP A 287 16.68 -7.21 6.86
C ASP A 287 16.44 -8.10 5.63
N THR A 288 16.91 -9.35 5.64
CA THR A 288 16.63 -10.30 4.55
C THR A 288 15.13 -10.58 4.39
N TYR A 289 14.37 -10.66 5.49
CA TYR A 289 12.92 -10.80 5.43
C TYR A 289 12.26 -9.56 4.80
N PHE A 290 12.58 -8.37 5.28
CA PHE A 290 11.94 -7.13 4.81
C PHE A 290 12.41 -6.71 3.41
N ASP A 291 13.72 -6.69 3.17
CA ASP A 291 14.33 -6.11 1.96
C ASP A 291 14.31 -7.05 0.76
N ARG A 292 14.14 -8.36 0.98
CA ARG A 292 14.14 -9.36 -0.10
C ARG A 292 12.86 -10.18 -0.17
N PHE A 293 12.35 -10.70 0.95
CA PHE A 293 11.16 -11.55 0.93
C PHE A 293 9.85 -10.75 0.84
N GLU A 294 9.70 -9.69 1.65
CA GLU A 294 8.54 -8.80 1.62
C GLU A 294 8.62 -7.80 0.46
N ALA A 295 9.74 -7.09 0.32
CA ALA A 295 9.91 -6.03 -0.70
C ALA A 295 9.82 -6.54 -2.14
N SER A 296 10.17 -7.80 -2.42
CA SER A 296 9.98 -8.39 -3.75
C SER A 296 8.50 -8.64 -4.09
N GLY A 297 7.60 -8.54 -3.10
CA GLY A 297 6.20 -8.92 -3.23
C GLY A 297 5.95 -10.43 -3.22
N MET A 298 7.00 -11.25 -3.02
CA MET A 298 6.92 -12.71 -2.96
C MET A 298 5.96 -13.16 -1.83
N GLU A 299 6.10 -12.58 -0.64
CA GLU A 299 5.28 -12.84 0.54
C GLU A 299 3.77 -12.63 0.28
N ASN A 300 3.39 -11.49 -0.30
CA ASN A 300 2.01 -11.19 -0.69
C ASN A 300 1.47 -12.14 -1.77
N LYS A 301 2.28 -12.45 -2.79
CA LYS A 301 1.87 -13.36 -3.87
C LYS A 301 1.66 -14.78 -3.34
N ILE A 302 2.52 -15.25 -2.44
CA ILE A 302 2.34 -16.55 -1.77
C ILE A 302 1.10 -16.52 -0.89
N GLY A 303 0.94 -15.50 -0.03
CA GLY A 303 -0.20 -15.39 0.89
C GLY A 303 -1.55 -15.35 0.17
N SER A 304 -1.61 -14.76 -1.02
CA SER A 304 -2.82 -14.75 -1.85
C SER A 304 -3.24 -16.14 -2.37
N ARG A 305 -2.28 -17.08 -2.47
CA ARG A 305 -2.49 -18.44 -2.98
C ARG A 305 -2.58 -19.48 -1.86
N ASP A 306 -1.72 -19.36 -0.86
CA ASP A 306 -1.66 -20.21 0.32
C ASP A 306 -1.17 -19.42 1.54
N SER A 307 -2.12 -18.96 2.36
CA SER A 307 -1.84 -18.21 3.57
C SER A 307 -1.12 -19.04 4.64
N ALA A 308 -1.35 -20.35 4.72
CA ALA A 308 -0.70 -21.21 5.71
C ALA A 308 0.77 -21.45 5.35
N PHE A 309 1.05 -21.56 4.05
CA PHE A 309 2.39 -21.67 3.53
C PHE A 309 3.19 -20.37 3.70
N LYS A 310 2.57 -19.21 3.48
CA LYS A 310 3.15 -17.90 3.85
C LYS A 310 3.59 -17.87 5.33
N THR A 311 2.70 -18.23 6.25
CA THR A 311 3.04 -18.26 7.69
C THR A 311 4.16 -19.23 8.01
N THR A 312 4.25 -20.35 7.28
CA THR A 312 5.36 -21.31 7.42
C THR A 312 6.70 -20.69 7.03
N LEU A 313 6.73 -19.92 5.94
CA LEU A 313 7.91 -19.18 5.48
C LEU A 313 8.34 -18.09 6.47
N GLU A 314 7.40 -17.29 7.00
CA GLU A 314 7.65 -16.27 8.03
C GLU A 314 8.24 -16.88 9.31
N ALA A 315 7.76 -18.07 9.69
CA ALA A 315 8.21 -18.75 10.88
C ALA A 315 9.69 -19.19 10.79
N TYR A 316 10.22 -19.49 9.60
CA TYR A 316 11.65 -19.81 9.43
C TYR A 316 12.55 -18.61 9.80
N PHE A 317 12.23 -17.40 9.33
CA PHE A 317 12.99 -16.19 9.68
C PHE A 317 12.96 -15.94 11.20
N THR A 318 11.79 -16.08 11.81
CA THR A 318 11.62 -15.90 13.26
C THR A 318 12.39 -16.97 14.07
N ARG A 319 12.38 -18.23 13.61
CA ARG A 319 13.14 -19.33 14.25
C ARG A 319 14.65 -19.13 14.11
N LEU A 320 15.15 -18.67 12.96
CA LEU A 320 16.57 -18.32 12.78
C LEU A 320 17.01 -17.25 13.77
N VAL A 321 16.24 -16.17 13.92
CA VAL A 321 16.49 -15.12 14.93
C VAL A 321 16.48 -15.70 16.34
N SER A 322 15.50 -16.56 16.67
CA SER A 322 15.41 -17.19 17.98
C SER A 322 16.60 -18.11 18.29
N LEU A 323 17.07 -18.90 17.30
CA LEU A 323 18.22 -19.79 17.45
C LEU A 323 19.51 -18.98 17.69
N MET A 324 19.69 -17.87 16.97
CA MET A 324 20.82 -16.95 17.16
C MET A 324 20.79 -16.29 18.55
N LYS A 325 19.62 -15.81 19.00
CA LYS A 325 19.46 -15.24 20.35
C LYS A 325 19.74 -16.25 21.45
N ALA A 326 19.38 -17.51 21.23
CA ALA A 326 19.60 -18.61 22.16
C ALA A 326 21.03 -19.17 22.13
N GLY A 327 21.94 -18.60 21.33
CA GLY A 327 23.33 -19.04 21.26
C GLY A 327 23.49 -20.46 20.70
N GLN A 328 22.56 -20.91 19.86
CA GLN A 328 22.56 -22.29 19.37
C GLN A 328 23.73 -22.57 18.40
N PRO A 329 24.18 -23.84 18.30
CA PRO A 329 25.23 -24.24 17.38
C PRO A 329 24.84 -23.98 15.92
N VAL A 330 25.82 -23.65 15.09
CA VAL A 330 25.58 -23.22 13.71
C VAL A 330 24.99 -24.34 12.84
N GLU A 331 25.19 -25.60 13.23
CA GLU A 331 24.57 -26.76 12.61
C GLU A 331 23.03 -26.67 12.68
N ARG A 332 22.47 -26.15 13.77
CA ARG A 332 21.01 -25.92 13.92
C ARG A 332 20.53 -24.80 13.01
N LEU A 333 21.31 -23.72 12.88
CA LEU A 333 20.98 -22.59 12.01
C LEU A 333 21.03 -23.01 10.54
N ASN A 334 22.05 -23.80 10.15
CA ASN A 334 22.17 -24.35 8.80
C ASN A 334 21.04 -25.34 8.46
N ALA A 335 20.58 -26.14 9.42
CA ALA A 335 19.43 -27.01 9.23
C ALA A 335 18.15 -26.20 8.97
N GLU A 336 17.92 -25.14 9.75
CA GLU A 336 16.77 -24.25 9.59
C GLU A 336 16.83 -23.47 8.26
N ALA A 337 18.00 -22.95 7.89
CA ALA A 337 18.22 -22.26 6.61
C ALA A 337 18.06 -23.19 5.41
N SER A 338 18.47 -24.46 5.51
CA SER A 338 18.26 -25.46 4.46
C SER A 338 16.78 -25.79 4.27
N ALA A 339 16.02 -25.86 5.36
CA ALA A 339 14.58 -26.07 5.29
C ALA A 339 13.85 -24.87 4.68
N LEU A 340 14.24 -23.63 5.06
CA LEU A 340 13.75 -22.40 4.42
C LEU A 340 14.06 -22.41 2.91
N ALA A 341 15.28 -22.76 2.51
CA ALA A 341 15.66 -22.79 1.10
C ALA A 341 14.82 -23.78 0.28
N GLN A 342 14.50 -24.95 0.86
CA GLN A 342 13.63 -25.94 0.21
C GLN A 342 12.19 -25.42 0.03
N ASP A 343 11.65 -24.76 1.06
CA ASP A 343 10.29 -24.21 0.98
C ASP A 343 10.23 -22.95 0.11
N LEU A 344 11.26 -22.11 0.07
CA LEU A 344 11.35 -21.03 -0.91
C LEU A 344 11.41 -21.58 -2.33
N GLN A 345 12.09 -22.69 -2.59
CA GLN A 345 12.07 -23.33 -3.90
C GLN A 345 10.66 -23.83 -4.28
N LYS A 346 9.90 -24.37 -3.32
CA LYS A 346 8.48 -24.71 -3.52
C LYS A 346 7.65 -23.46 -3.81
N ALA A 347 7.95 -22.34 -3.15
CA ALA A 347 7.32 -21.06 -3.41
C ALA A 347 7.62 -20.55 -4.82
N VAL A 348 8.87 -20.69 -5.30
CA VAL A 348 9.22 -20.37 -6.70
C VAL A 348 8.45 -21.22 -7.68
N THR A 349 8.30 -22.53 -7.44
CA THR A 349 7.44 -23.37 -8.31
C THR A 349 5.98 -22.96 -8.24
N MET A 350 5.47 -22.66 -7.03
CA MET A 350 4.09 -22.23 -6.83
C MET A 350 3.81 -20.90 -7.51
N LEU A 351 4.75 -19.94 -7.46
CA LEU A 351 4.66 -18.62 -8.08
C LEU A 351 4.92 -18.69 -9.59
N GLY A 352 5.82 -19.56 -10.01
CA GLY A 352 6.16 -19.90 -11.40
C GLY A 352 5.10 -20.72 -12.13
N GLU A 353 4.21 -21.41 -11.42
CA GLU A 353 2.95 -21.94 -12.00
C GLU A 353 1.95 -20.82 -12.34
N GLY A 354 2.28 -19.57 -11.97
CA GLY A 354 1.73 -18.35 -12.56
C GLY A 354 2.58 -17.83 -13.73
N GLU A 355 3.25 -18.71 -14.47
CA GLU A 355 3.66 -18.41 -15.83
C GLU A 355 2.39 -18.11 -16.64
N GLU A 356 2.09 -16.82 -16.78
CA GLU A 356 1.85 -16.26 -18.10
C GLU A 356 3.08 -16.61 -18.96
N THR A 357 3.24 -17.89 -19.33
CA THR A 357 4.33 -18.38 -20.17
C THR A 357 4.29 -17.51 -21.41
N GLN A 358 5.41 -17.19 -22.05
CA GLN A 358 5.40 -16.51 -23.35
C GLN A 358 4.43 -17.19 -24.35
N TRP A 359 4.13 -18.47 -24.15
CA TRP A 359 3.04 -19.21 -24.77
C TRP A 359 1.63 -18.68 -24.48
N SER A 360 1.27 -18.31 -23.25
CA SER A 360 -0.01 -17.67 -22.94
C SER A 360 -0.15 -16.31 -23.60
N LEU A 361 0.86 -15.43 -23.53
CA LEU A 361 0.87 -14.14 -24.21
C LEU A 361 0.83 -14.31 -25.74
N LEU A 362 1.57 -15.27 -26.28
CA LEU A 362 1.49 -15.65 -27.69
C LEU A 362 0.10 -16.18 -28.04
N LEU A 363 -0.51 -17.02 -27.21
CA LEU A 363 -1.85 -17.57 -27.45
C LEU A 363 -2.94 -16.51 -27.31
N TYR A 364 -2.82 -15.56 -26.38
CA TYR A 364 -3.75 -14.45 -26.21
C TYR A 364 -3.63 -13.47 -27.38
N SER A 365 -2.41 -13.00 -27.69
CA SER A 365 -2.18 -12.14 -28.86
C SER A 365 -2.60 -12.82 -30.16
N LEU A 366 -2.28 -14.11 -30.32
CA LEU A 366 -2.73 -14.91 -31.47
C LEU A 366 -4.26 -15.04 -31.50
N MET A 367 -4.92 -15.38 -30.40
CA MET A 367 -6.38 -15.51 -30.35
C MET A 367 -7.07 -14.19 -30.70
N ILE A 368 -6.50 -13.07 -30.28
CA ILE A 368 -7.06 -11.75 -30.57
C ILE A 368 -6.82 -11.39 -32.05
N ILE A 369 -5.60 -11.52 -32.57
CA ILE A 369 -5.31 -11.28 -33.99
C ILE A 369 -6.14 -12.21 -34.90
N VAL A 370 -6.31 -13.47 -34.51
CA VAL A 370 -7.15 -14.43 -35.22
C VAL A 370 -8.62 -14.02 -35.17
N ARG A 371 -9.10 -13.49 -34.04
CA ARG A 371 -10.46 -12.96 -33.92
C ARG A 371 -10.68 -11.79 -34.88
N GLU A 372 -9.85 -10.76 -34.81
CA GLU A 372 -10.00 -9.57 -35.67
C GLU A 372 -9.83 -9.92 -37.15
N GLY A 373 -8.86 -10.80 -37.46
CA GLY A 373 -8.67 -11.33 -38.81
C GLY A 373 -9.87 -12.13 -39.32
N LEU A 374 -10.54 -12.90 -38.45
CA LEU A 374 -11.75 -13.65 -38.80
C LEU A 374 -12.94 -12.72 -39.04
N GLU A 375 -13.10 -11.66 -38.24
CA GLU A 375 -14.16 -10.66 -38.41
C GLU A 375 -14.02 -9.93 -39.76
N ALA A 376 -12.80 -9.48 -40.11
CA ALA A 376 -12.51 -8.94 -41.45
C ALA A 376 -12.83 -9.95 -42.57
N LEU A 377 -12.42 -11.20 -42.39
CA LEU A 377 -12.63 -12.26 -43.37
C LEU A 377 -14.12 -12.56 -43.59
N LEU A 378 -14.93 -12.57 -42.53
CA LEU A 378 -16.38 -12.79 -42.64
C LEU A 378 -17.08 -11.68 -43.44
N ILE A 379 -16.68 -10.42 -43.23
CA ILE A 379 -17.23 -9.29 -44.00
C ILE A 379 -16.85 -9.40 -45.48
N VAL A 380 -15.57 -9.66 -45.77
CA VAL A 380 -15.09 -9.82 -47.15
C VAL A 380 -15.75 -11.03 -47.82
N ALA A 381 -15.89 -12.15 -47.10
CA ALA A 381 -16.58 -13.35 -47.59
C ALA A 381 -18.06 -13.09 -47.87
N ALA A 382 -18.75 -12.31 -47.04
CA ALA A 382 -20.14 -11.91 -47.29
C ALA A 382 -20.28 -11.06 -48.56
N ILE A 383 -19.36 -10.10 -48.77
CA ILE A 383 -19.35 -9.26 -49.98
C ILE A 383 -19.04 -10.10 -51.22
N VAL A 384 -18.06 -11.00 -51.14
CA VAL A 384 -17.69 -11.91 -52.24
C VAL A 384 -18.84 -12.87 -52.55
N ALA A 385 -19.46 -13.49 -51.54
CA ALA A 385 -20.61 -14.36 -51.72
C ALA A 385 -21.80 -13.63 -52.35
N TYR A 386 -22.03 -12.38 -51.96
CA TYR A 386 -23.04 -11.52 -52.56
C TYR A 386 -22.73 -11.23 -54.05
N MET A 387 -21.47 -10.96 -54.40
CA MET A 387 -21.06 -10.72 -55.80
C MET A 387 -21.21 -11.97 -56.67
N VAL A 388 -20.81 -13.14 -56.15
CA VAL A 388 -20.92 -14.43 -56.84
C VAL A 388 -22.38 -14.82 -57.05
N LYS A 389 -23.23 -14.65 -56.02
CA LYS A 389 -24.67 -14.96 -56.08
C LYS A 389 -25.42 -14.10 -57.11
N ASN A 390 -24.99 -12.84 -57.30
CA ASN A 390 -25.58 -11.93 -58.27
C ASN A 390 -24.89 -11.97 -59.64
N ASN A 391 -24.08 -13.00 -59.92
CA ASN A 391 -23.41 -13.23 -61.20
C ASN A 391 -22.45 -12.11 -61.64
N HIS A 392 -21.89 -11.37 -60.68
CA HIS A 392 -20.96 -10.25 -60.89
C HIS A 392 -19.52 -10.62 -60.55
N GLN A 393 -19.07 -11.79 -61.03
CA GLN A 393 -17.72 -12.31 -60.75
C GLN A 393 -16.61 -11.45 -61.39
N ASP A 394 -16.96 -10.67 -62.42
CA ASP A 394 -16.12 -9.69 -63.11
C ASP A 394 -15.57 -8.60 -62.16
N LYS A 395 -16.21 -8.40 -61.01
CA LYS A 395 -15.89 -7.34 -60.05
C LYS A 395 -15.11 -7.83 -58.82
N LEU A 396 -14.83 -9.12 -58.71
CA LEU A 396 -14.00 -9.69 -57.64
C LEU A 396 -12.56 -9.12 -57.56
N PRO A 397 -11.89 -8.78 -58.69
CA PRO A 397 -10.58 -8.12 -58.63
C PRO A 397 -10.61 -6.77 -57.91
N LEU A 398 -11.74 -6.05 -57.96
CA LEU A 398 -11.92 -4.77 -57.27
C LEU A 398 -11.89 -4.94 -55.75
N ILE A 399 -12.53 -5.99 -55.22
CA ILE A 399 -12.54 -6.32 -53.80
C ILE A 399 -11.12 -6.75 -53.36
N ARG A 400 -10.41 -7.51 -54.19
CA ARG A 400 -9.03 -7.89 -53.90
C ARG A 400 -8.11 -6.67 -53.80
N GLN A 401 -8.31 -5.70 -54.68
CA GLN A 401 -7.58 -4.43 -54.64
C GLN A 401 -7.89 -3.64 -53.36
N SER A 402 -9.15 -3.54 -52.92
CA SER A 402 -9.47 -2.87 -51.66
C SER A 402 -8.82 -3.53 -50.46
N VAL A 403 -8.80 -4.86 -50.40
CA VAL A 403 -8.16 -5.61 -49.30
C VAL A 403 -6.64 -5.35 -49.27
N ILE A 404 -5.96 -5.42 -50.42
CA ILE A 404 -4.51 -5.17 -50.48
C ILE A 404 -4.17 -3.74 -50.07
N VAL A 405 -4.94 -2.76 -50.55
CA VAL A 405 -4.74 -1.36 -50.20
C VAL A 405 -5.01 -1.11 -48.71
N ALA A 406 -6.02 -1.76 -48.12
CA ALA A 406 -6.30 -1.70 -46.69
C ALA A 406 -5.14 -2.24 -45.86
N LEU A 407 -4.60 -3.42 -46.21
CA LEU A 407 -3.45 -4.02 -45.51
C LEU A 407 -2.21 -3.11 -45.55
N ILE A 408 -1.89 -2.55 -46.72
CA ILE A 408 -0.79 -1.60 -46.88
C ILE A 408 -1.02 -0.36 -46.01
N ALA A 409 -2.24 0.19 -46.03
CA ALA A 409 -2.59 1.35 -45.20
C ALA A 409 -2.46 1.05 -43.69
N SER A 410 -2.82 -0.15 -43.24
CA SER A 410 -2.66 -0.57 -41.84
C SER A 410 -1.18 -0.67 -41.44
N VAL A 411 -0.32 -1.25 -42.29
CA VAL A 411 1.13 -1.30 -42.04
C VAL A 411 1.76 0.09 -42.00
N ILE A 412 1.35 0.98 -42.92
CA ILE A 412 1.81 2.38 -42.91
C ILE A 412 1.36 3.07 -41.61
N THR A 413 0.12 2.83 -41.19
CA THR A 413 -0.42 3.37 -39.93
C THR A 413 0.42 2.88 -38.74
N ALA A 414 0.72 1.59 -38.66
CA ALA A 414 1.59 1.01 -37.64
C ALA A 414 2.98 1.67 -37.60
N ALA A 415 3.61 1.83 -38.76
CA ALA A 415 4.92 2.47 -38.86
C ALA A 415 4.90 3.93 -38.41
N ILE A 416 3.83 4.67 -38.72
CA ILE A 416 3.64 6.05 -38.26
C ILE A 416 3.52 6.09 -36.73
N PHE A 417 2.69 5.23 -36.13
CA PHE A 417 2.55 5.14 -34.67
C PHE A 417 3.90 4.80 -34.02
N GLN A 418 4.61 3.79 -34.54
CA GLN A 418 5.91 3.38 -34.02
C GLN A 418 6.94 4.53 -34.07
N MET A 419 6.96 5.31 -35.16
CA MET A 419 7.83 6.48 -35.30
C MET A 419 7.45 7.60 -34.32
N LEU A 420 6.15 7.85 -34.10
CA LEU A 420 5.67 8.86 -33.15
C LEU A 420 6.03 8.50 -31.70
N PHE A 421 5.95 7.22 -31.34
CA PHE A 421 6.28 6.73 -30.01
C PHE A 421 7.79 6.70 -29.73
N THR A 422 8.64 6.43 -30.73
CA THR A 422 10.11 6.34 -30.54
C THR A 422 10.81 7.71 -30.47
N ASN A 423 10.25 8.75 -31.11
CA ASN A 423 10.88 10.08 -31.16
C ASN A 423 10.45 11.05 -30.03
N SER A 424 9.53 10.63 -29.15
CA SER A 424 8.87 11.53 -28.19
C SER A 424 9.21 11.18 -26.74
N GLY A 425 10.46 11.40 -26.32
CA GLY A 425 10.94 11.02 -24.97
C GLY A 425 10.22 11.72 -23.80
N ALA A 426 9.88 13.00 -23.94
CA ALA A 426 9.20 13.79 -22.89
C ALA A 426 7.66 13.88 -23.07
N SER A 427 7.12 13.37 -24.18
CA SER A 427 5.69 13.48 -24.53
C SER A 427 4.99 12.12 -24.60
N ARG A 428 5.68 11.04 -24.21
CA ARG A 428 5.20 9.66 -24.34
C ARG A 428 3.91 9.42 -23.57
N GLU A 429 3.80 9.96 -22.36
CA GLU A 429 2.61 9.85 -21.51
C GLU A 429 1.38 10.57 -22.09
N LEU A 430 1.58 11.77 -22.64
CA LEU A 430 0.52 12.52 -23.32
C LEU A 430 0.07 11.80 -24.59
N LEU A 431 1.02 11.23 -25.35
CA LEU A 431 0.73 10.47 -26.56
C LEU A 431 -0.06 9.20 -26.22
N GLU A 432 0.32 8.50 -25.15
CA GLU A 432 -0.36 7.30 -24.65
C GLU A 432 -1.79 7.61 -24.19
N GLY A 433 -1.98 8.68 -23.42
CA GLY A 433 -3.30 9.15 -23.00
C GLY A 433 -4.20 9.54 -24.19
N ILE A 434 -3.65 10.22 -25.19
CA ILE A 434 -4.38 10.56 -26.41
C ILE A 434 -4.74 9.30 -27.20
N THR A 435 -3.83 8.32 -27.31
CA THR A 435 -4.13 7.05 -27.99
C THR A 435 -5.22 6.24 -27.29
N MET A 436 -5.22 6.20 -25.96
CA MET A 436 -6.29 5.56 -25.20
C MET A 436 -7.65 6.24 -25.42
N LEU A 437 -7.69 7.58 -25.45
CA LEU A 437 -8.92 8.32 -25.72
C LEU A 437 -9.45 8.08 -27.14
N ILE A 438 -8.55 8.03 -28.13
CA ILE A 438 -8.90 7.67 -29.52
C ILE A 438 -9.44 6.24 -29.59
N ALA A 439 -8.82 5.29 -28.88
CA ALA A 439 -9.27 3.90 -28.83
C ALA A 439 -10.68 3.77 -28.25
N VAL A 440 -10.99 4.49 -27.16
CA VAL A 440 -12.35 4.52 -26.58
C VAL A 440 -13.38 5.07 -27.56
N VAL A 441 -13.07 6.16 -28.26
CA VAL A 441 -13.97 6.73 -29.28
C VAL A 441 -14.21 5.74 -30.43
N MET A 442 -13.16 5.03 -30.86
CA MET A 442 -13.24 4.03 -31.91
C MET A 442 -14.14 2.85 -31.49
N LEU A 443 -13.97 2.31 -30.27
CA LEU A 443 -14.82 1.25 -29.71
C LEU A 443 -16.29 1.69 -29.59
N PHE A 444 -16.52 2.93 -29.18
CA PHE A 444 -17.87 3.49 -29.08
C PHE A 444 -18.53 3.63 -30.45
N PHE A 445 -17.79 4.14 -31.44
CA PHE A 445 -18.25 4.23 -32.82
C PHE A 445 -18.58 2.84 -33.41
N MET A 446 -17.76 1.83 -33.10
CA MET A 446 -18.00 0.45 -33.53
C MET A 446 -19.25 -0.16 -32.87
N SER A 447 -19.37 0.00 -31.55
CA SER A 447 -20.56 -0.45 -30.80
C SER A 447 -21.82 0.21 -31.34
N TYR A 448 -21.76 1.51 -31.64
CA TYR A 448 -22.84 2.25 -32.28
C TYR A 448 -23.14 1.75 -33.70
N TRP A 449 -22.13 1.49 -34.53
CA TRP A 449 -22.33 0.99 -35.89
C TRP A 449 -23.02 -0.37 -35.90
N LEU A 450 -22.63 -1.26 -34.99
CA LEU A 450 -23.20 -2.59 -34.84
C LEU A 450 -24.65 -2.48 -34.36
N LEU A 451 -24.92 -1.69 -33.31
CA LEU A 451 -26.27 -1.44 -32.79
C LEU A 451 -27.18 -0.75 -33.80
N SER A 452 -26.67 0.21 -34.58
CA SER A 452 -27.40 0.93 -35.63
C SER A 452 -27.77 0.03 -36.82
N LYS A 453 -27.13 -1.14 -36.98
CA LYS A 453 -27.35 -2.07 -38.10
C LYS A 453 -28.09 -3.35 -37.71
N VAL A 454 -28.36 -3.57 -36.42
CA VAL A 454 -29.18 -4.70 -35.90
C VAL A 454 -30.67 -4.58 -36.29
N GLU A 455 -31.12 -3.42 -36.79
CA GLU A 455 -32.39 -3.30 -37.53
C GLU A 455 -32.30 -3.93 -38.94
N ALA A 456 -32.05 -5.23 -39.00
CA ALA A 456 -31.93 -6.01 -40.22
C ALA A 456 -33.18 -6.01 -41.14
N ARG A 457 -34.30 -5.38 -40.71
CA ARG A 457 -35.52 -5.25 -41.52
C ARG A 457 -35.48 -4.06 -42.49
N HIS A 458 -34.81 -2.95 -42.17
CA HIS A 458 -34.76 -1.78 -43.05
C HIS A 458 -33.67 -1.88 -44.13
N TRP A 459 -32.63 -2.68 -43.89
CA TRP A 459 -31.51 -2.80 -44.82
C TRP A 459 -31.88 -3.55 -46.10
N LYS A 460 -32.74 -4.58 -45.99
CA LYS A 460 -33.23 -5.36 -47.14
C LYS A 460 -34.11 -4.52 -48.08
N ALA A 461 -34.99 -3.69 -47.52
CA ALA A 461 -35.85 -2.77 -48.27
C ALA A 461 -35.06 -1.63 -48.95
N TRP A 462 -34.01 -1.12 -48.30
CA TRP A 462 -33.14 -0.10 -48.88
C TRP A 462 -32.23 -0.67 -49.99
N LEU A 463 -31.75 -1.91 -49.84
CA LEU A 463 -30.95 -2.59 -50.87
C LEU A 463 -31.79 -2.94 -52.10
N GLU A 464 -33.00 -3.50 -51.92
CA GLU A 464 -33.89 -3.84 -53.03
C GLU A 464 -34.37 -2.59 -53.81
N GLY A 465 -34.54 -1.45 -53.12
CA GLY A 465 -34.99 -0.20 -53.74
C GLY A 465 -33.92 0.55 -54.55
N LYS A 466 -32.62 0.42 -54.23
CA LYS A 466 -31.53 1.16 -54.90
C LYS A 466 -30.71 0.35 -55.90
N LEU A 467 -30.88 -0.97 -55.98
CA LEU A 467 -30.07 -1.85 -56.84
C LEU A 467 -30.81 -2.40 -58.07
N SER A 468 -32.12 -2.20 -58.19
CA SER A 468 -32.89 -2.65 -59.36
C SER A 468 -32.62 -1.81 -60.63
N HIS A 469 -31.96 -0.66 -60.51
CA HIS A 469 -31.55 0.15 -61.65
C HIS A 469 -30.10 0.62 -61.54
N SER A 470 -29.23 -0.03 -62.32
CA SER A 470 -27.87 0.38 -62.67
C SER A 470 -26.80 0.19 -61.59
N LEU A 471 -25.92 -0.79 -61.81
CA LEU A 471 -24.55 -0.76 -61.28
C LEU A 471 -23.77 0.41 -61.91
N SER A 472 -24.15 1.62 -61.55
CA SER A 472 -23.42 2.84 -61.86
C SER A 472 -22.07 2.85 -61.13
N ARG A 473 -21.09 3.62 -61.63
CA ARG A 473 -19.76 3.80 -61.01
C ARG A 473 -19.81 4.04 -59.49
N GLY A 474 -20.87 4.68 -58.96
CA GLY A 474 -21.04 4.92 -57.53
C GLY A 474 -21.28 3.67 -56.68
N SER A 475 -21.93 2.63 -57.23
CA SER A 475 -22.15 1.34 -56.55
C SER A 475 -20.84 0.55 -56.39
N LEU A 476 -19.94 0.64 -57.39
CA LEU A 476 -18.62 0.01 -57.36
C LEU A 476 -17.66 0.66 -56.36
N VAL A 477 -17.66 2.00 -56.31
CA VAL A 477 -16.86 2.74 -55.31
C VAL A 477 -17.37 2.47 -53.90
N GLY A 478 -18.69 2.38 -53.70
CA GLY A 478 -19.28 2.02 -52.41
C GLY A 478 -18.87 0.63 -51.94
N LEU A 479 -18.87 -0.36 -52.84
CA LEU A 479 -18.41 -1.73 -52.54
C LEU A 479 -16.91 -1.78 -52.22
N TRP A 480 -16.09 -1.08 -53.00
CA TRP A 480 -14.65 -0.96 -52.75
C TRP A 480 -14.37 -0.32 -51.39
N LEU A 481 -15.02 0.80 -51.09
CA LEU A 481 -14.87 1.52 -49.82
C LEU A 481 -15.35 0.68 -48.63
N THR A 482 -16.45 -0.06 -48.79
CA THR A 482 -16.99 -0.93 -47.73
C THR A 482 -16.01 -2.05 -47.41
N SER A 483 -15.45 -2.72 -48.42
CA SER A 483 -14.45 -3.75 -48.21
C SER A 483 -13.13 -3.19 -47.66
N PHE A 484 -12.72 -2.01 -48.13
CA PHE A 484 -11.52 -1.32 -47.63
C PHE A 484 -11.66 -0.94 -46.16
N LEU A 485 -12.74 -0.24 -45.79
CA LEU A 485 -12.97 0.23 -44.43
C LEU A 485 -13.14 -0.92 -43.44
N ALA A 486 -13.77 -2.01 -43.85
CA ALA A 486 -13.88 -3.20 -43.00
C ALA A 486 -12.51 -3.76 -42.64
N VAL A 487 -11.62 -3.99 -43.62
CA VAL A 487 -10.28 -4.55 -43.37
C VAL A 487 -9.36 -3.54 -42.70
N TYR A 488 -9.41 -2.26 -43.11
CA TYR A 488 -8.58 -1.21 -42.54
C TYR A 488 -8.94 -0.94 -41.08
N ARG A 489 -10.23 -1.03 -40.71
CA ARG A 489 -10.68 -0.91 -39.32
C ARG A 489 -10.05 -1.98 -38.44
N GLU A 490 -10.17 -3.27 -38.81
CA GLU A 490 -9.57 -4.34 -38.00
C GLU A 490 -8.05 -4.20 -37.88
N GLY A 491 -7.39 -3.76 -38.97
CA GLY A 491 -5.96 -3.48 -38.95
C GLY A 491 -5.58 -2.28 -38.09
N ALA A 492 -6.43 -1.25 -38.01
CA ALA A 492 -6.21 -0.08 -37.16
C ALA A 492 -6.45 -0.40 -35.67
N GLU A 493 -7.48 -1.20 -35.37
CA GLU A 493 -7.75 -1.70 -34.01
C GLU A 493 -6.58 -2.59 -33.53
N THR A 494 -6.10 -3.50 -34.37
CA THR A 494 -4.92 -4.33 -34.06
C THR A 494 -3.69 -3.48 -33.73
N VAL A 495 -3.48 -2.34 -34.42
CA VAL A 495 -2.32 -1.45 -34.19
C VAL A 495 -2.49 -0.54 -32.97
N LEU A 496 -3.74 -0.23 -32.59
CA LEU A 496 -4.03 0.64 -31.46
C LEU A 496 -4.07 -0.12 -30.13
N PHE A 497 -4.45 -1.40 -30.17
CA PHE A 497 -4.55 -2.25 -28.97
C PHE A 497 -3.30 -3.07 -28.69
N TYR A 498 -2.37 -3.20 -29.65
CA TYR A 498 -1.16 -4.05 -29.58
C TYR A 498 0.03 -3.40 -30.26
#